data_AF-A0A0H5CRN1-F1
#
_entry.id   AF-A0A0H5CRN1-F1
#
_cell.length_a   1.000
_cell.length_b   1.000
_cell.length_c   1.000
_cell.angle_alpha   90.00
_cell.angle_beta   90.00
_cell.angle_gamma   90.00
#
_symmetry.space_group_name_H-M   'P 1'
#
loop_
_entity.id
_entity.type
_entity.pdbx_description
1 polymer ?
#
loop_
_entity_poly.entity_id
_entity_poly.type
_entity_poly.pdbx_seq_one_letter_code
_entity_poly.pdbx_strand_id
1 'polypeptide(L)'
;MNIDDELQRLFADERLDLPVRAGAAEAVVAGARRVRRRRVAMSAAGGAAALSVLAGAAFVLADRGPAQSVPGSDVSLGATSTTTVEVTSAPQVTSAPTAAPSNSGTRTGTVTKKTTTPTTTPFQPEDEYDGTMDFGPTGYLDLRLGMTAAEAEATGLITPNAQPTSSRGCLGYDYKGAPKEAAHYSVVISPKHGLVRLANGPVRPLMPKGIIIGSSEADLKKAYPTSVDTHGAVGEWVVAVPGNPANQYWVIVRDGKVAEMRLESATQDCYE
;
A
#
# COMPACT_ATOMS: atom_id res chain seq x y z
N MET A 1 28.00 -36.45 6.12
CA MET A 1 27.49 -36.35 4.74
C MET A 1 27.44 -34.88 4.39
N ASN A 2 27.97 -34.48 3.24
CA ASN A 2 28.04 -33.08 2.81
C ASN A 2 26.81 -32.75 1.96
N ILE A 3 26.13 -31.64 2.26
CA ILE A 3 24.93 -31.18 1.53
C ILE A 3 25.26 -30.87 0.08
N ASP A 4 26.47 -30.36 -0.20
CA ASP A 4 26.90 -30.07 -1.56
C ASP A 4 26.93 -31.32 -2.45
N ASP A 5 27.38 -32.46 -1.89
CA ASP A 5 27.42 -33.73 -2.63
C ASP A 5 26.02 -34.28 -2.92
N GLU A 6 25.06 -34.04 -2.02
CA GLU A 6 23.67 -34.47 -2.18
C GLU A 6 22.92 -33.59 -3.19
N LEU A 7 23.18 -32.28 -3.19
CA LEU A 7 22.67 -31.36 -4.20
C LEU A 7 23.24 -31.68 -5.58
N GLN A 8 24.54 -31.94 -5.68
CA GLN A 8 25.18 -32.26 -6.95
C GLN A 8 24.66 -33.60 -7.52
N ARG A 9 24.32 -34.55 -6.65
CA ARG A 9 23.64 -35.79 -7.03
C ARG A 9 22.19 -35.57 -7.47
N LEU A 10 21.45 -34.69 -6.81
CA LEU A 10 20.05 -34.37 -7.17
C LEU A 10 19.97 -33.63 -8.51
N PHE A 11 20.87 -32.68 -8.77
CA PHE A 11 20.88 -31.92 -10.03
C PHE A 11 21.48 -32.70 -11.22
N ALA A 12 22.14 -33.82 -10.97
CA ALA A 12 22.58 -34.74 -12.03
C ALA A 12 21.47 -35.73 -12.46
N ASP A 13 20.28 -35.66 -11.88
CA ASP A 13 19.14 -36.49 -12.27
C ASP A 13 18.52 -35.96 -13.58
N GLU A 14 18.72 -36.71 -14.68
CA GLU A 14 18.13 -36.43 -16.01
C GLU A 14 16.60 -36.32 -15.98
N ARG A 15 15.92 -36.75 -14.91
CA ARG A 15 14.47 -36.54 -14.73
C ARG A 15 14.09 -35.09 -14.42
N LEU A 16 15.04 -34.28 -13.94
CA LEU A 16 14.84 -32.85 -13.70
C LEU A 16 15.17 -32.00 -14.92
N ASP A 17 15.75 -32.58 -15.97
CA ASP A 17 15.90 -31.91 -17.25
C ASP A 17 14.53 -31.72 -17.90
N LEU A 18 14.01 -30.49 -17.79
CA LEU A 18 12.82 -30.06 -18.49
C LEU A 18 13.24 -29.59 -19.88
N PRO A 19 13.05 -30.40 -20.95
CA PRO A 19 13.42 -29.98 -22.29
C PRO A 19 12.57 -28.77 -22.65
N VAL A 20 13.24 -27.65 -22.96
CA VAL A 20 12.56 -26.48 -23.49
C VAL A 20 11.93 -26.88 -24.82
N ARG A 21 10.61 -26.78 -24.90
CA ARG A 21 9.87 -27.09 -26.14
C ARG A 21 10.45 -26.27 -27.28
N ALA A 22 10.76 -26.92 -28.40
CA ALA A 22 11.13 -26.21 -29.62
C ALA A 22 10.07 -25.13 -29.94
N GLY A 23 10.50 -23.88 -30.08
CA GLY A 23 9.63 -22.73 -30.29
C GLY A 23 9.12 -22.01 -29.04
N ALA A 24 9.57 -22.36 -27.83
CA ALA A 24 9.19 -21.65 -26.61
C ALA A 24 9.55 -20.16 -26.65
N ALA A 25 10.74 -19.82 -27.15
CA ALA A 25 11.17 -18.43 -27.30
C ALA A 25 10.26 -17.65 -28.28
N GLU A 26 9.90 -18.27 -29.40
CA GLU A 26 9.02 -17.66 -30.40
C GLU A 26 7.59 -17.51 -29.88
N ALA A 27 7.10 -18.47 -29.08
CA ALA A 27 5.80 -18.40 -28.43
C ALA A 27 5.73 -17.24 -27.40
N VAL A 28 6.79 -17.05 -26.62
CA VAL A 28 6.91 -15.92 -25.67
C VAL A 28 6.94 -14.58 -26.42
N VAL A 29 7.74 -14.47 -27.47
CA VAL A 29 7.83 -13.24 -28.30
C VAL A 29 6.50 -12.96 -29.00
N ALA A 30 5.83 -13.97 -29.53
CA ALA A 30 4.51 -13.83 -30.15
C ALA A 30 3.45 -13.38 -29.14
N GLY A 31 3.46 -13.93 -27.92
CA GLY A 31 2.62 -13.51 -26.80
C GLY A 31 2.83 -12.04 -26.44
N ALA A 32 4.10 -11.63 -26.24
CA ALA A 32 4.46 -10.26 -25.93
C ALA A 32 4.02 -9.28 -27.04
N ARG A 33 4.21 -9.66 -28.31
CA ARG A 33 3.81 -8.83 -29.47
C ARG A 33 2.29 -8.66 -29.57
N ARG A 34 1.51 -9.70 -29.24
CA ARG A 34 0.03 -9.63 -29.19
C ARG A 34 -0.47 -8.67 -28.11
N VAL A 35 0.12 -8.71 -26.91
CA VAL A 35 -0.24 -7.78 -25.81
C VAL A 35 0.04 -6.34 -26.20
N ARG A 36 1.19 -6.07 -26.80
CA ARG A 36 1.56 -4.71 -27.25
C ARG A 36 0.60 -4.17 -28.33
N ARG A 37 0.20 -5.00 -29.30
CA ARG A 37 -0.80 -4.61 -30.32
C ARG A 37 -2.16 -4.25 -29.71
N ARG A 38 -2.63 -4.99 -28.71
CA ARG A 38 -3.88 -4.67 -28.00
C ARG A 38 -3.82 -3.32 -27.29
N ARG A 39 -2.68 -2.97 -26.68
CA ARG A 39 -2.50 -1.67 -26.00
C ARG A 39 -2.49 -0.49 -26.98
N VAL A 40 -1.93 -0.67 -28.18
CA VAL A 40 -1.92 0.36 -29.22
C VAL A 40 -3.30 0.53 -29.88
N ALA A 41 -4.07 -0.54 -30.06
CA ALA A 41 -5.43 -0.45 -30.60
C ALA A 41 -6.41 0.29 -29.67
N MET A 42 -6.19 0.23 -28.35
CA MET A 42 -7.03 0.92 -27.35
C MET A 42 -6.71 2.42 -27.22
N SER A 43 -5.64 2.92 -27.83
CA SER A 43 -5.25 4.34 -27.80
C SER A 43 -5.66 5.11 -29.07
N ALA A 44 -6.22 4.44 -30.08
CA ALA A 44 -6.60 5.06 -31.36
C ALA A 44 -8.10 5.42 -31.49
N ALA A 45 -8.94 5.10 -30.49
CA ALA A 45 -10.39 5.32 -30.56
C ALA A 45 -10.90 6.55 -29.77
N GLY A 46 -10.01 7.39 -29.22
CA GLY A 46 -10.38 8.44 -28.26
C GLY A 46 -10.01 9.87 -28.65
N GLY A 47 -9.97 10.21 -29.94
CA GLY A 47 -9.54 11.55 -30.35
C GLY A 47 -9.88 11.96 -31.78
N ALA A 48 -11.18 12.10 -32.08
CA ALA A 48 -11.70 13.04 -33.09
C ALA A 48 -13.24 12.96 -33.14
N ALA A 49 -13.92 13.82 -32.39
CA ALA A 49 -15.33 14.11 -32.61
C ALA A 49 -15.48 15.61 -32.86
N ALA A 50 -15.22 16.02 -34.11
CA ALA A 50 -15.53 17.35 -34.61
C ALA A 50 -16.36 17.20 -35.90
N LEU A 51 -17.65 17.53 -35.77
CA LEU A 51 -18.58 18.05 -36.77
C LEU A 51 -18.70 17.32 -38.13
N SER A 52 -19.80 16.57 -38.34
CA SER A 52 -20.45 16.46 -39.64
C SER A 52 -21.95 16.16 -39.48
N VAL A 53 -22.77 17.08 -39.99
CA VAL A 53 -24.23 17.06 -40.03
C VAL A 53 -24.69 16.43 -41.36
N LEU A 54 -25.77 15.64 -41.30
CA LEU A 54 -26.67 15.19 -42.39
C LEU A 54 -26.14 14.22 -43.47
N ALA A 55 -26.61 12.97 -43.42
CA ALA A 55 -27.42 12.32 -44.48
C ALA A 55 -27.75 10.87 -44.06
N GLY A 56 -29.04 10.52 -44.07
CA GLY A 56 -29.51 9.21 -43.64
C GLY A 56 -29.34 8.09 -44.69
N ALA A 57 -29.45 6.85 -44.23
CA ALA A 57 -30.15 5.75 -44.88
C ALA A 57 -30.14 4.53 -43.94
N ALA A 58 -31.24 3.80 -43.95
CA ALA A 58 -31.56 2.65 -43.12
C ALA A 58 -30.88 1.34 -43.58
N PHE A 59 -31.24 0.24 -42.89
CA PHE A 59 -31.00 -1.20 -43.16
C PHE A 59 -29.74 -1.79 -42.48
N VAL A 60 -29.71 -2.93 -41.77
CA VAL A 60 -30.52 -4.17 -41.70
C VAL A 60 -30.37 -4.86 -40.32
N LEU A 61 -31.41 -5.59 -39.88
CA LEU A 61 -31.41 -6.58 -38.77
C LEU A 61 -30.59 -7.85 -39.10
N ALA A 62 -29.78 -8.34 -38.14
CA ALA A 62 -29.40 -9.76 -37.95
C ALA A 62 -28.33 -9.81 -36.83
N ASP A 63 -28.23 -10.77 -35.92
CA ASP A 63 -28.97 -11.99 -35.60
C ASP A 63 -28.58 -12.38 -34.15
N ARG A 64 -29.46 -13.12 -33.47
CA ARG A 64 -29.30 -13.60 -32.09
C ARG A 64 -28.73 -15.03 -32.08
N GLY A 65 -27.68 -15.24 -31.28
CA GLY A 65 -27.37 -16.52 -30.62
C GLY A 65 -26.38 -17.45 -31.31
N PRO A 66 -25.93 -18.55 -30.66
CA PRO A 66 -26.40 -19.08 -29.38
C PRO A 66 -25.32 -19.22 -28.29
N ALA A 67 -25.81 -19.45 -27.07
CA ALA A 67 -25.07 -19.94 -25.93
C ALA A 67 -24.43 -21.32 -26.23
N GLN A 68 -23.19 -21.50 -25.76
CA GLN A 68 -22.61 -22.82 -25.53
C GLN A 68 -22.19 -22.94 -24.07
N SER A 69 -23.04 -23.63 -23.33
CA SER A 69 -22.75 -24.30 -22.07
C SER A 69 -22.03 -25.62 -22.34
N VAL A 70 -20.93 -25.88 -21.62
CA VAL A 70 -20.25 -27.18 -21.53
C VAL A 70 -19.59 -27.30 -20.14
N PRO A 71 -19.31 -28.52 -19.64
CA PRO A 71 -19.93 -29.05 -18.43
C PRO A 71 -18.97 -29.08 -17.24
N GLY A 72 -19.56 -29.31 -16.06
CA GLY A 72 -18.86 -29.56 -14.82
C GLY A 72 -17.94 -30.77 -14.88
N SER A 73 -16.80 -30.60 -14.23
CA SER A 73 -15.98 -31.70 -13.71
C SER A 73 -15.88 -31.51 -12.21
N ASP A 74 -16.74 -32.23 -11.48
CA ASP A 74 -16.55 -32.52 -10.07
C ASP A 74 -15.25 -33.31 -9.92
N VAL A 75 -14.28 -32.74 -9.21
CA VAL A 75 -13.17 -33.49 -8.63
C VAL A 75 -13.24 -33.33 -7.12
N SER A 76 -14.03 -34.23 -6.54
CA SER A 76 -14.03 -34.56 -5.12
C SER A 76 -12.87 -35.54 -4.86
N LEU A 77 -11.81 -35.09 -4.19
CA LEU A 77 -10.81 -35.98 -3.61
C LEU A 77 -10.29 -35.43 -2.28
N GLY A 78 -10.52 -36.20 -1.21
CA GLY A 78 -9.55 -36.38 -0.13
C GLY A 78 -9.62 -35.42 1.04
N ALA A 79 -10.65 -35.54 1.87
CA ALA A 79 -10.54 -35.21 3.29
C ALA A 79 -9.57 -36.22 3.95
N THR A 80 -8.42 -35.74 4.42
CA THR A 80 -7.55 -36.52 5.31
C THR A 80 -7.67 -35.93 6.70
N SER A 81 -8.23 -36.73 7.60
CA SER A 81 -8.41 -36.46 9.01
C SER A 81 -7.09 -36.43 9.79
N THR A 82 -7.08 -35.58 10.82
CA THR A 82 -6.49 -35.78 12.16
C THR A 82 -5.03 -36.18 12.29
N THR A 83 -4.24 -35.33 12.98
CA THR A 83 -3.77 -35.65 14.35
C THR A 83 -3.51 -34.36 15.12
N THR A 84 -4.38 -34.07 16.09
CA THR A 84 -4.16 -33.03 17.10
C THR A 84 -3.44 -33.70 18.26
N VAL A 85 -2.24 -33.23 18.62
CA VAL A 85 -1.61 -33.61 19.89
C VAL A 85 -1.78 -32.44 20.85
N GLU A 86 -2.72 -32.62 21.76
CA GLU A 86 -2.98 -31.75 22.89
C GLU A 86 -1.96 -32.07 23.99
N VAL A 87 -1.07 -31.13 24.29
CA VAL A 87 -0.25 -31.16 25.51
C VAL A 87 -0.68 -29.98 26.37
N THR A 88 -1.71 -30.23 27.17
CA THR A 88 -2.21 -29.33 28.20
C THR A 88 -1.39 -29.56 29.48
N SER A 89 -0.44 -28.66 29.73
CA SER A 89 0.30 -28.56 30.99
C SER A 89 -0.22 -27.37 31.80
N ALA A 90 -0.64 -27.64 33.03
CA ALA A 90 -0.95 -26.67 34.10
C ALA A 90 -0.46 -27.29 35.43
N PRO A 91 -0.38 -26.57 36.57
CA PRO A 91 -0.36 -25.12 36.82
C PRO A 91 0.79 -24.69 37.79
N GLN A 92 0.73 -23.44 38.26
CA GLN A 92 1.47 -22.81 39.39
C GLN A 92 2.80 -22.14 38.98
N VAL A 93 3.13 -20.91 39.40
CA VAL A 93 3.04 -20.39 40.78
C VAL A 93 2.82 -18.87 40.84
N THR A 94 1.95 -18.49 41.76
CA THR A 94 1.72 -17.19 42.40
C THR A 94 3.00 -16.54 42.94
N SER A 95 3.20 -15.24 42.70
CA SER A 95 3.74 -14.28 43.71
C SER A 95 3.73 -12.83 43.20
N ALA A 96 2.74 -12.07 43.70
CA ALA A 96 2.87 -10.67 44.11
C ALA A 96 2.68 -10.65 45.64
N PRO A 97 3.01 -9.60 46.42
CA PRO A 97 3.32 -8.22 46.06
C PRO A 97 4.62 -7.70 46.73
N THR A 98 5.00 -6.42 46.54
CA THR A 98 5.40 -5.49 47.63
C THR A 98 5.91 -4.13 47.11
N ALA A 99 5.21 -3.10 47.61
CA ALA A 99 5.61 -1.73 47.97
C ALA A 99 6.14 -0.72 46.94
N ALA A 100 5.36 0.36 46.84
CA ALA A 100 5.76 1.72 46.53
C ALA A 100 6.74 2.32 47.57
N PRO A 101 7.38 3.45 47.23
CA PRO A 101 7.10 4.64 48.03
C PRO A 101 6.68 5.86 47.21
N SER A 102 5.81 6.64 47.86
CA SER A 102 5.40 8.01 47.56
C SER A 102 6.54 8.94 47.19
N ASN A 103 6.29 9.80 46.21
CA ASN A 103 6.80 11.17 46.26
C ASN A 103 5.66 12.14 45.94
N SER A 104 5.24 12.84 46.99
CA SER A 104 4.27 13.93 46.97
C SER A 104 4.93 15.18 46.38
N GLY A 105 4.44 15.61 45.23
CA GLY A 105 4.75 16.90 44.63
C GLY A 105 3.46 17.66 44.33
N THR A 106 2.92 18.34 45.33
CA THR A 106 1.74 19.19 45.24
C THR A 106 2.06 20.41 44.38
N ARG A 107 1.49 20.50 43.17
CA ARG A 107 1.44 21.76 42.41
C ARG A 107 -0.02 22.06 42.05
N THR A 108 -0.57 22.98 42.82
CA THR A 108 -1.88 23.60 42.61
C THR A 108 -1.84 24.41 41.33
N GLY A 109 -2.56 23.95 40.31
CA GLY A 109 -2.80 24.67 39.06
C GLY A 109 -4.26 24.50 38.68
N THR A 110 -5.08 25.47 39.05
CA THR A 110 -6.49 25.57 38.67
C THR A 110 -6.57 25.78 37.16
N VAL A 111 -6.92 24.74 36.39
CA VAL A 111 -7.26 24.86 34.97
C VAL A 111 -8.72 24.47 34.79
N THR A 112 -9.52 25.47 34.46
CA THR A 112 -10.93 25.40 34.10
C THR A 112 -11.15 24.37 32.97
N LYS A 113 -11.75 23.23 33.29
CA LYS A 113 -12.22 22.23 32.31
C LYS A 113 -13.41 22.82 31.54
N LYS A 114 -13.18 23.26 30.30
CA LYS A 114 -14.26 23.45 29.33
C LYS A 114 -14.51 22.10 28.64
N THR A 115 -15.56 21.42 29.07
CA THR A 115 -16.08 20.21 28.42
C THR A 115 -16.61 20.59 27.05
N THR A 116 -15.85 20.33 25.99
CA THR A 116 -16.35 20.29 24.62
C THR A 116 -16.51 18.85 24.20
N THR A 117 -17.76 18.43 24.05
CA THR A 117 -18.19 17.18 23.43
C THR A 117 -17.55 17.04 22.03
N PRO A 118 -16.97 15.89 21.66
CA PRO A 118 -16.54 15.65 20.29
C PRO A 118 -17.79 15.45 19.42
N THR A 119 -18.18 16.49 18.69
CA THR A 119 -19.13 16.35 17.58
C THR A 119 -18.37 15.71 16.43
N THR A 120 -18.62 14.42 16.20
CA THR A 120 -18.23 13.72 14.98
C THR A 120 -19.05 14.27 13.82
N THR A 121 -18.58 15.36 13.22
CA THR A 121 -19.11 15.86 11.95
C THR A 121 -18.62 14.93 10.84
N PRO A 122 -19.51 14.31 10.05
CA PRO A 122 -19.10 13.57 8.86
C PRO A 122 -18.30 14.48 7.93
N PHE A 123 -17.17 13.99 7.41
CA PHE A 123 -16.35 14.69 6.43
C PHE A 123 -17.20 15.00 5.19
N GLN A 124 -17.79 16.20 5.14
CA GLN A 124 -18.35 16.78 3.93
C GLN A 124 -17.31 17.75 3.37
N PRO A 125 -16.82 17.54 2.14
CA PRO A 125 -15.95 18.49 1.49
C PRO A 125 -16.80 19.69 1.06
N GLU A 126 -16.91 20.67 1.94
CA GLU A 126 -17.44 22.00 1.59
C GLU A 126 -16.26 22.86 1.12
N ASP A 127 -16.45 23.45 -0.06
CA ASP A 127 -15.62 24.45 -0.76
C ASP A 127 -14.33 23.98 -1.45
N GLU A 128 -14.37 24.04 -2.79
CA GLU A 128 -13.30 24.29 -3.77
C GLU A 128 -11.84 23.91 -3.38
N TYR A 129 -11.63 22.72 -2.85
CA TYR A 129 -10.30 22.13 -2.87
C TYR A 129 -9.97 21.79 -4.34
N ASP A 130 -8.81 22.24 -4.81
CA ASP A 130 -8.20 21.87 -6.11
C ASP A 130 -7.87 20.35 -6.23
N GLY A 131 -8.45 19.55 -5.35
CA GLY A 131 -8.21 18.13 -5.17
C GLY A 131 -6.95 17.80 -4.38
N THR A 132 -6.30 18.79 -3.75
CA THR A 132 -5.12 18.57 -2.91
C THR A 132 -5.41 18.72 -1.42
N MET A 133 -4.57 18.11 -0.59
CA MET A 133 -4.64 18.25 0.86
C MET A 133 -3.25 18.20 1.49
N ASP A 134 -3.03 19.03 2.51
CA ASP A 134 -1.75 19.16 3.19
C ASP A 134 -1.23 17.80 3.67
N PHE A 135 0.01 17.52 3.27
CA PHE A 135 0.70 16.28 3.59
C PHE A 135 1.85 16.60 4.54
N GLY A 136 1.67 16.30 5.83
CA GLY A 136 2.61 16.62 6.91
C GLY A 136 2.27 17.89 7.69
N PRO A 137 3.06 18.26 8.72
CA PRO A 137 4.28 17.58 9.16
C PRO A 137 4.05 16.40 10.11
N THR A 138 2.81 16.18 10.58
CA THR A 138 2.48 15.14 11.56
C THR A 138 1.58 14.04 11.02
N GLY A 139 0.97 14.22 9.86
CA GLY A 139 -0.06 13.31 9.37
C GLY A 139 -0.62 13.70 8.02
N TYR A 140 -1.69 13.01 7.64
CA TYR A 140 -2.42 13.21 6.39
C TYR A 140 -3.87 12.81 6.58
N LEU A 141 -4.81 13.64 6.10
CA LEU A 141 -6.21 13.54 6.49
C LEU A 141 -6.32 13.57 8.03
N ASP A 142 -7.17 12.72 8.61
CA ASP A 142 -7.26 12.56 10.07
C ASP A 142 -6.24 11.56 10.64
N LEU A 143 -5.41 10.93 9.81
CA LEU A 143 -4.37 10.01 10.26
C LEU A 143 -3.13 10.77 10.71
N ARG A 144 -2.55 10.38 11.84
CA ARG A 144 -1.32 10.97 12.38
C ARG A 144 -0.27 9.90 12.63
N LEU A 145 0.98 10.24 12.33
CA LEU A 145 2.11 9.40 12.71
C LEU A 145 2.13 9.22 14.25
N GLY A 146 2.41 8.00 14.69
CA GLY A 146 2.36 7.58 16.09
C GLY A 146 1.00 7.02 16.56
N MET A 147 -0.08 7.15 15.78
CA MET A 147 -1.37 6.54 16.15
C MET A 147 -1.26 5.03 16.30
N THR A 148 -1.87 4.46 17.33
CA THR A 148 -2.05 3.01 17.42
C THR A 148 -2.95 2.49 16.29
N ALA A 149 -2.93 1.17 16.04
CA ALA A 149 -3.83 0.56 15.07
C ALA A 149 -5.30 0.86 15.36
N ALA A 150 -5.72 0.76 16.63
CA ALA A 150 -7.09 1.05 17.05
C ALA A 150 -7.49 2.52 16.81
N GLU A 151 -6.60 3.47 17.09
CA GLU A 151 -6.87 4.89 16.83
C GLU A 151 -6.97 5.19 15.33
N ALA A 152 -6.08 4.61 14.53
CA ALA A 152 -6.08 4.78 13.08
C ALA A 152 -7.34 4.17 12.45
N GLU A 153 -7.75 2.98 12.87
CA GLU A 153 -9.00 2.33 12.44
C GLU A 153 -10.24 3.13 12.88
N ALA A 154 -10.23 3.71 14.08
CA ALA A 154 -11.33 4.51 14.60
C ALA A 154 -11.62 5.77 13.76
N THR A 155 -10.66 6.24 12.95
CA THR A 155 -10.91 7.30 11.96
C THR A 155 -11.88 6.89 10.86
N GLY A 156 -12.05 5.58 10.62
CA GLY A 156 -12.85 5.04 9.52
C GLY A 156 -12.24 5.26 8.13
N LEU A 157 -11.01 5.80 8.05
CA LEU A 157 -10.31 6.10 6.79
C LEU A 157 -9.56 4.91 6.21
N ILE A 158 -9.27 3.88 7.01
CA ILE A 158 -8.44 2.76 6.61
C ILE A 158 -9.15 1.41 6.77
N THR A 159 -8.70 0.43 5.98
CA THR A 159 -9.12 -0.97 6.08
C THR A 159 -7.89 -1.86 5.98
N PRO A 160 -7.83 -2.99 6.72
CA PRO A 160 -6.72 -3.93 6.59
C PRO A 160 -6.52 -4.34 5.13
N ASN A 161 -5.26 -4.39 4.69
CA ASN A 161 -4.93 -4.92 3.37
C ASN A 161 -5.26 -6.44 3.31
N ALA A 162 -5.40 -6.99 2.10
CA ALA A 162 -5.69 -8.43 1.91
C ALA A 162 -4.67 -9.35 2.57
N GLN A 163 -3.41 -8.91 2.68
CA GLN A 163 -2.38 -9.57 3.47
C GLN A 163 -1.77 -8.52 4.41
N PRO A 164 -2.37 -8.29 5.59
CA PRO A 164 -2.05 -7.10 6.39
C PRO A 164 -0.74 -7.26 7.17
N THR A 165 -0.23 -8.46 7.39
CA THR A 165 0.92 -8.67 8.27
C THR A 165 2.22 -8.77 7.47
N SER A 166 3.18 -7.89 7.76
CA SER A 166 4.54 -7.99 7.22
C SER A 166 5.36 -9.06 7.96
N SER A 167 6.50 -9.47 7.37
CA SER A 167 7.42 -10.42 8.00
C SER A 167 7.98 -9.97 9.36
N ARG A 168 7.97 -8.65 9.62
CA ARG A 168 8.39 -8.04 10.89
C ARG A 168 7.24 -7.76 11.86
N GLY A 169 6.02 -8.21 11.53
CA GLY A 169 4.84 -8.03 12.39
C GLY A 169 4.21 -6.65 12.31
N CYS A 170 4.63 -5.79 11.36
CA CYS A 170 3.91 -4.55 11.10
C CYS A 170 2.61 -4.81 10.35
N LEU A 171 1.62 -3.97 10.64
CA LEU A 171 0.31 -4.05 10.03
C LEU A 171 0.20 -3.07 8.86
N GLY A 172 -0.28 -3.60 7.74
CA GLY A 172 -0.47 -2.92 6.48
C GLY A 172 -1.95 -2.70 6.20
N TYR A 173 -2.26 -1.47 5.86
CA TYR A 173 -3.62 -1.00 5.60
C TYR A 173 -3.68 -0.26 4.27
N ASP A 174 -4.90 -0.20 3.74
CA ASP A 174 -5.26 0.63 2.60
C ASP A 174 -6.24 1.71 3.02
N TYR A 175 -6.29 2.80 2.26
CA TYR A 175 -7.37 3.76 2.42
C TYR A 175 -8.68 3.13 1.96
N LYS A 176 -9.75 3.39 2.72
CA LYS A 176 -11.07 2.88 2.41
C LYS A 176 -11.52 3.35 1.03
N GLY A 177 -11.96 2.40 0.20
CA GLY A 177 -12.36 2.67 -1.19
C GLY A 177 -11.21 2.70 -2.20
N ALA A 178 -9.96 2.52 -1.76
CA ALA A 178 -8.78 2.45 -2.61
C ALA A 178 -7.87 1.26 -2.22
N PRO A 179 -8.36 0.01 -2.31
CA PRO A 179 -7.57 -1.16 -1.95
C PRO A 179 -6.34 -1.31 -2.85
N LYS A 180 -5.25 -1.80 -2.28
CA LYS A 180 -4.03 -2.15 -3.00
C LYS A 180 -3.94 -3.66 -3.19
N GLU A 181 -2.96 -4.07 -3.98
CA GLU A 181 -2.58 -5.48 -4.10
C GLU A 181 -2.17 -6.04 -2.73
N ALA A 182 -2.29 -7.35 -2.55
CA ALA A 182 -1.89 -8.01 -1.31
C ALA A 182 -0.41 -7.71 -1.00
N ALA A 183 -0.11 -7.43 0.27
CA ALA A 183 1.22 -7.06 0.75
C ALA A 183 1.79 -5.71 0.25
N HIS A 184 0.98 -4.90 -0.46
CA HIS A 184 1.32 -3.53 -0.85
C HIS A 184 0.50 -2.54 -0.02
N TYR A 185 1.14 -1.77 0.87
CA TYR A 185 0.40 -1.00 1.89
C TYR A 185 0.42 0.50 1.62
N SER A 186 -0.73 1.14 1.74
CA SER A 186 -0.83 2.61 1.72
C SER A 186 -0.55 3.22 3.10
N VAL A 187 -0.84 2.50 4.17
CA VAL A 187 -0.61 2.90 5.55
C VAL A 187 0.10 1.74 6.27
N VAL A 188 1.13 2.04 7.06
CA VAL A 188 1.85 1.02 7.85
C VAL A 188 1.89 1.42 9.32
N ILE A 189 1.57 0.46 10.16
CA ILE A 189 1.49 0.60 11.61
C ILE A 189 2.47 -0.39 12.25
N SER A 190 3.45 0.15 12.96
CA SER A 190 4.38 -0.57 13.82
C SER A 190 3.70 -0.92 15.14
N PRO A 191 3.88 -2.16 15.66
CA PRO A 191 3.44 -2.51 17.01
C PRO A 191 4.08 -1.64 18.09
N LYS A 192 5.32 -1.17 17.86
CA LYS A 192 6.12 -0.43 18.85
C LYS A 192 5.97 1.09 18.72
N HIS A 193 5.84 1.58 17.49
CA HIS A 193 5.90 3.00 17.18
C HIS A 193 4.57 3.57 16.67
N GLY A 194 3.53 2.74 16.54
CA GLY A 194 2.25 3.14 15.97
C GLY A 194 2.35 3.40 14.46
N LEU A 195 1.52 4.29 13.94
CA LEU A 195 1.45 4.62 12.53
C LEU A 195 2.78 5.26 12.12
N VAL A 196 3.54 4.59 11.27
CA VAL A 196 4.90 5.01 10.87
C VAL A 196 4.99 5.44 9.41
N ARG A 197 3.99 5.11 8.59
CA ARG A 197 3.97 5.48 7.17
C ARG A 197 2.56 5.80 6.68
N LEU A 198 2.47 6.90 5.95
CA LEU A 198 1.33 7.30 5.13
C LEU A 198 1.85 7.47 3.71
N ALA A 199 1.34 6.71 2.75
CA ALA A 199 1.63 6.87 1.33
C ALA A 199 0.41 7.43 0.59
N ASN A 200 0.56 7.74 -0.71
CA ASN A 200 -0.49 8.18 -1.63
C ASN A 200 -1.91 7.77 -1.18
N GLY A 201 -2.71 8.75 -0.75
CA GLY A 201 -4.09 8.50 -0.34
C GLY A 201 -5.14 8.93 -1.36
N PRO A 202 -6.41 8.97 -0.94
CA PRO A 202 -7.53 9.20 -1.84
C PRO A 202 -7.61 10.66 -2.34
N VAL A 203 -7.08 11.59 -1.56
CA VAL A 203 -6.88 12.99 -1.96
C VAL A 203 -5.43 13.15 -2.43
N ARG A 204 -5.11 14.17 -3.23
CA ARG A 204 -3.74 14.37 -3.73
C ARG A 204 -2.89 15.02 -2.62
N PRO A 205 -1.80 14.40 -2.17
CA PRO A 205 -0.97 14.98 -1.11
C PRO A 205 -0.25 16.24 -1.60
N LEU A 206 -0.33 17.31 -0.82
CA LEU A 206 0.38 18.58 -1.01
C LEU A 206 1.50 18.70 0.03
N MET A 207 2.73 18.47 -0.41
CA MET A 207 3.89 18.79 0.41
C MET A 207 4.05 20.31 0.53
N PRO A 208 4.73 20.79 1.59
CA PRO A 208 5.15 22.18 1.68
C PRO A 208 5.88 22.64 0.41
N LYS A 209 5.80 23.93 0.11
CA LYS A 209 6.38 24.56 -1.09
C LYS A 209 5.74 24.09 -2.42
N GLY A 210 4.55 23.49 -2.39
CA GLY A 210 3.74 23.25 -3.58
C GLY A 210 4.08 21.98 -4.36
N ILE A 211 4.77 21.02 -3.75
CA ILE A 211 5.10 19.76 -4.41
C ILE A 211 3.92 18.79 -4.28
N ILE A 212 3.47 18.26 -5.41
CA ILE A 212 2.38 17.28 -5.52
C ILE A 212 2.81 16.13 -6.44
N ILE A 213 2.00 15.08 -6.48
CA ILE A 213 2.11 14.06 -7.54
C ILE A 213 1.99 14.74 -8.92
N GLY A 214 2.99 14.53 -9.78
CA GLY A 214 3.12 15.10 -11.12
C GLY A 214 4.07 16.30 -11.23
N SER A 215 4.49 16.90 -10.11
CA SER A 215 5.52 17.96 -10.09
C SER A 215 6.82 17.47 -10.73
N SER A 216 7.59 18.37 -11.35
CA SER A 216 8.85 17.97 -11.98
C SER A 216 9.93 17.66 -10.93
N GLU A 217 10.89 16.81 -11.29
CA GLU A 217 12.08 16.56 -10.47
C GLU A 217 12.87 17.86 -10.21
N ALA A 218 12.88 18.78 -11.18
CA ALA A 218 13.53 20.08 -11.02
C ALA A 218 12.84 20.94 -9.95
N ASP A 219 11.51 20.96 -9.91
CA ASP A 219 10.75 21.67 -8.88
C ASP A 219 10.97 21.04 -7.50
N LEU A 220 10.96 19.69 -7.42
CA LEU A 220 11.28 18.96 -6.20
C LEU A 220 12.66 19.35 -5.66
N LYS A 221 13.70 19.30 -6.49
CA LYS A 221 15.07 19.69 -6.12
C LYS A 221 15.18 21.16 -5.71
N LYS A 222 14.46 22.05 -6.38
CA LYS A 222 14.43 23.48 -6.05
C LYS A 222 13.77 23.73 -4.69
N ALA A 223 12.67 23.03 -4.42
CA ALA A 223 11.95 23.12 -3.16
C ALA A 223 12.71 22.45 -2.00
N TYR A 224 13.39 21.34 -2.27
CA TYR A 224 14.10 20.51 -1.31
C TYR A 224 15.53 20.23 -1.80
N PRO A 225 16.45 21.21 -1.66
CA PRO A 225 17.81 21.09 -2.19
C PRO A 225 18.69 20.09 -1.42
N THR A 226 18.27 19.69 -0.23
CA THR A 226 18.98 18.72 0.61
C THR A 226 18.18 17.41 0.64
N SER A 227 18.71 16.37 -0.01
CA SER A 227 18.27 15.00 0.23
C SER A 227 18.98 14.46 1.47
N VAL A 228 18.23 13.83 2.37
CA VAL A 228 18.80 13.29 3.62
C VAL A 228 19.44 11.92 3.40
N ASP A 229 18.90 11.10 2.50
CA ASP A 229 19.46 9.80 2.09
C ASP A 229 18.86 9.35 0.73
N THR A 230 19.55 8.47 0.01
CA THR A 230 19.00 7.70 -1.12
C THR A 230 18.96 6.24 -0.73
N HIS A 231 17.83 5.77 -0.22
CA HIS A 231 17.62 4.35 0.03
C HIS A 231 17.13 3.65 -1.24
N GLY A 232 17.65 2.44 -1.47
CA GLY A 232 16.97 1.29 -2.06
C GLY A 232 16.53 1.34 -3.53
N ALA A 233 15.71 2.31 -3.94
CA ALA A 233 15.05 2.30 -5.25
C ALA A 233 15.55 3.41 -6.19
N VAL A 234 15.65 3.07 -7.48
CA VAL A 234 15.97 4.05 -8.52
C VAL A 234 14.90 5.14 -8.54
N GLY A 235 15.35 6.40 -8.42
CA GLY A 235 14.48 7.57 -8.42
C GLY A 235 13.84 7.87 -7.07
N GLU A 236 14.22 7.20 -5.99
CA GLU A 236 13.76 7.51 -4.64
C GLU A 236 14.57 8.66 -4.01
N TRP A 237 13.86 9.59 -3.37
CA TRP A 237 14.37 10.79 -2.72
C TRP A 237 13.83 10.84 -1.29
N VAL A 238 14.72 10.92 -0.31
CA VAL A 238 14.32 11.24 1.06
C VAL A 238 14.61 12.71 1.34
N VAL A 239 13.60 13.45 1.78
CA VAL A 239 13.74 14.88 2.12
C VAL A 239 13.16 15.17 3.50
N ALA A 240 13.75 16.12 4.21
CA ALA A 240 13.31 16.49 5.55
C ALA A 240 11.91 17.09 5.54
N VAL A 241 11.11 16.79 6.57
CA VAL A 241 9.82 17.44 6.81
C VAL A 241 10.06 18.78 7.51
N PRO A 242 9.73 19.93 6.88
CA PRO A 242 9.94 21.23 7.52
C PRO A 242 9.17 21.32 8.85
N GLY A 243 9.89 21.72 9.91
CA GLY A 243 9.31 21.88 11.24
C GLY A 243 9.11 20.58 12.03
N ASN A 244 9.45 19.41 11.48
CA ASN A 244 9.39 18.15 12.22
C ASN A 244 10.51 17.18 11.82
N PRO A 245 11.67 17.22 12.51
CA PRO A 245 12.80 16.35 12.19
C PRO A 245 12.58 14.88 12.58
N ALA A 246 11.51 14.55 13.33
CA ALA A 246 11.17 13.17 13.63
C ALA A 246 10.56 12.45 12.41
N ASN A 247 10.26 13.17 11.34
CA ASN A 247 9.61 12.65 10.14
C ASN A 247 10.37 13.03 8.88
N GLN A 248 10.16 12.26 7.82
CA GLN A 248 10.75 12.46 6.51
C GLN A 248 9.71 12.21 5.41
N TYR A 249 9.86 12.92 4.29
CA TYR A 249 9.15 12.60 3.07
C TYR A 249 10.00 11.64 2.24
N TRP A 250 9.36 10.59 1.73
CA TRP A 250 9.91 9.75 0.68
C TRP A 250 9.17 10.06 -0.61
N VAL A 251 9.92 10.33 -1.67
CA VAL A 251 9.35 10.69 -2.96
C VAL A 251 9.97 9.80 -4.02
N ILE A 252 9.15 9.15 -4.84
CA ILE A 252 9.64 8.41 -6.01
C ILE A 252 9.42 9.27 -7.25
N VAL A 253 10.51 9.53 -7.96
CA VAL A 253 10.53 10.20 -9.26
C VAL A 253 10.58 9.16 -10.36
N ARG A 254 9.65 9.24 -11.31
CA ARG A 254 9.66 8.46 -12.55
C ARG A 254 9.42 9.37 -13.74
N ASP A 255 10.14 9.14 -14.82
CA ASP A 255 10.05 9.95 -16.05
C ASP A 255 10.21 11.46 -15.78
N GLY A 256 11.08 11.82 -14.83
CA GLY A 256 11.36 13.21 -14.42
C GLY A 256 10.23 13.88 -13.63
N LYS A 257 9.27 13.11 -13.10
CA LYS A 257 8.12 13.62 -12.33
C LYS A 257 7.92 12.85 -11.03
N VAL A 258 7.39 13.52 -10.02
CA VAL A 258 6.96 12.90 -8.76
C VAL A 258 5.80 11.95 -9.05
N ALA A 259 6.00 10.65 -8.77
CA ALA A 259 5.04 9.57 -9.02
C ALA A 259 4.46 9.00 -7.72
N GLU A 260 5.20 9.08 -6.62
CA GLU A 260 4.77 8.61 -5.30
C GLU A 260 5.30 9.54 -4.22
N MET A 261 4.52 9.72 -3.16
CA MET A 261 4.88 10.46 -1.96
C MET A 261 4.50 9.64 -0.73
N ARG A 262 5.38 9.65 0.27
CA ARG A 262 5.14 9.07 1.59
C ARG A 262 5.59 10.06 2.65
N LEU A 263 4.85 10.09 3.75
CA LEU A 263 5.22 10.77 4.98
C LEU A 263 5.49 9.66 5.99
N GLU A 264 6.70 9.64 6.51
CA GLU A 264 7.19 8.56 7.36
C GLU A 264 7.82 9.08 8.64
N SER A 265 7.68 8.30 9.71
CA SER A 265 8.50 8.46 10.91
C SER A 265 9.94 8.09 10.59
N ALA A 266 10.88 8.96 10.93
CA ALA A 266 12.31 8.68 10.85
C ALA A 266 12.74 7.55 11.81
N THR A 267 11.91 7.25 12.82
CA THR A 267 12.08 6.10 13.72
C THR A 267 10.97 5.07 13.47
N GLN A 268 11.31 3.93 12.89
CA GLN A 268 10.38 2.82 12.62
C GLN A 268 11.13 1.47 12.57
N ASP A 269 10.40 0.37 12.70
CA ASP A 269 10.93 -1.00 12.75
C ASP A 269 10.31 -1.95 11.70
N CYS A 270 9.59 -1.40 10.72
CA CYS A 270 8.85 -2.14 9.69
C CYS A 270 9.66 -2.48 8.44
N TYR A 271 10.60 -1.62 8.04
CA TYR A 271 11.57 -1.87 6.96
C TYR A 271 12.93 -1.23 7.29
N GLU A 272 14.00 -1.65 6.60
CA GLU A 272 15.38 -1.17 6.78
C GLU A 272 15.64 0.04 5.89
#